data_AF-A0AA88P438-F1
#
_entry.id   AF-A0AA88P438-F1
#
_cell.length_a   1.000
_cell.length_b   1.000
_cell.length_c   1.000
_cell.angle_alpha   90.00
_cell.angle_beta   90.00
_cell.angle_gamma   90.00
#
_symmetry.space_group_name_H-M   'P 1'
#
loop_
_entity.id
_entity.type
_entity.pdbx_description
1 polymer ?
#
loop_
_entity_poly.entity_id
_entity_poly.type
_entity_poly.pdbx_seq_one_letter_code
_entity_poly.pdbx_strand_id
1 'polypeptide(L)'
;MSSKNHPPLMKKHSQTDLVSRLKTRKILGVGGEDDDGEVHRSKISQMLGNEIKFAVREPIGLRLWIFVSAVLFTATALAALAFPSQLYQMVFELSTTRISIRLYGGALLSISLILWNGLYTAEKVIIQWTLLTEACYLGVQFLVTSVSLLEMGTLSNGAALLLLSDAVFLIITLSYYGQISRRTKKI
;
A
#
# COMPACT_ATOMS: atom_id res chain seq x y z
N MET A 1 -55.18 -6.75 48.36
CA MET A 1 -53.95 -6.70 47.55
C MET A 1 -53.70 -8.08 46.98
N SER A 2 -54.05 -8.32 45.71
CA SER A 2 -53.87 -9.62 45.06
C SER A 2 -52.49 -9.66 44.40
N SER A 3 -51.58 -10.45 44.96
CA SER A 3 -50.27 -10.72 44.40
C SER A 3 -50.44 -11.49 43.09
N LYS A 4 -50.10 -10.85 41.96
CA LYS A 4 -49.98 -11.53 40.67
C LYS A 4 -48.89 -12.58 40.78
N ASN A 5 -49.28 -13.86 40.83
CA ASN A 5 -48.35 -14.98 40.71
C ASN A 5 -47.62 -14.87 39.37
N HIS A 6 -46.32 -14.58 39.40
CA HIS A 6 -45.48 -14.74 38.22
C HIS A 6 -45.43 -16.23 37.87
N PRO A 7 -45.70 -16.61 36.60
CA PRO A 7 -45.61 -18.01 36.21
C PRO A 7 -44.17 -18.51 36.41
N PRO A 8 -43.98 -19.76 36.85
CA PRO A 8 -42.66 -20.31 37.10
C PRO A 8 -41.85 -20.25 35.82
N LEU A 9 -40.61 -19.73 35.91
CA LEU A 9 -39.63 -19.75 34.83
C LEU A 9 -39.28 -21.21 34.52
N MET A 10 -40.11 -21.87 33.71
CA MET A 10 -39.77 -23.15 33.11
C MET A 10 -38.48 -22.95 32.34
N LYS A 11 -37.43 -23.71 32.69
CA LYS A 11 -36.20 -23.81 31.88
C LYS A 11 -36.61 -24.36 30.52
N LYS A 12 -36.95 -23.46 29.59
CA LYS A 12 -37.19 -23.81 28.19
C LYS A 12 -35.87 -24.32 27.65
N HIS A 13 -35.79 -25.62 27.41
CA HIS A 13 -34.68 -26.21 26.68
C HIS A 13 -34.69 -25.58 25.29
N SER A 14 -33.68 -24.78 24.96
CA SER A 14 -33.53 -24.17 23.62
C SER A 14 -33.54 -25.21 22.49
N GLN A 15 -33.31 -26.48 22.82
CA GLN A 15 -33.35 -27.62 21.92
C GLN A 15 -34.77 -28.02 21.46
N THR A 16 -35.81 -27.79 22.27
CA THR A 16 -37.20 -28.15 21.92
C THR A 16 -38.03 -26.96 21.44
N ASP A 17 -37.54 -25.74 21.67
CA ASP A 17 -38.18 -24.52 21.17
C ASP A 17 -37.89 -24.33 19.67
N LEU A 18 -38.93 -24.50 18.85
CA LEU A 18 -38.89 -24.34 17.40
C LEU A 18 -38.35 -22.97 16.98
N VAL A 19 -38.65 -21.91 17.73
CA VAL A 19 -38.17 -20.56 17.42
C VAL A 19 -36.67 -20.42 17.69
N SER A 20 -36.18 -21.06 18.76
CA SER A 20 -34.74 -21.10 19.08
C SER A 20 -33.96 -21.90 18.03
N ARG A 21 -34.50 -23.04 17.59
CA ARG A 21 -33.94 -23.85 16.48
C ARG A 21 -33.93 -23.09 15.16
N LEU A 22 -34.99 -22.35 14.82
CA LEU A 22 -35.04 -21.54 13.60
C LEU A 22 -33.98 -20.43 13.63
N LYS A 23 -33.78 -19.79 14.80
CA LYS A 23 -32.75 -18.77 14.98
C LYS A 23 -31.34 -19.35 14.84
N THR A 24 -31.03 -20.49 15.47
CA THR A 24 -29.72 -21.14 15.30
C THR A 24 -29.50 -21.61 13.87
N ARG A 25 -30.53 -22.12 13.19
CA ARG A 25 -30.49 -22.51 11.78
C ARG A 25 -30.14 -21.34 10.85
N LYS A 26 -30.79 -20.18 11.05
CA LYS A 26 -30.51 -18.94 10.30
C LYS A 26 -29.15 -18.33 10.63
N ILE A 27 -28.71 -18.42 11.88
CA ILE A 27 -27.38 -17.96 12.32
C ILE A 27 -26.29 -18.81 11.66
N LEU A 28 -26.46 -20.13 11.64
CA LEU A 28 -25.53 -21.09 11.06
C LEU A 28 -25.64 -21.23 9.54
N GLY A 29 -26.69 -20.70 8.91
CA GLY A 29 -26.93 -20.81 7.46
C GLY A 29 -27.25 -22.22 6.99
N VAL A 30 -27.70 -23.10 7.90
CA VAL A 30 -27.96 -24.51 7.60
C VAL A 30 -29.46 -24.73 7.49
N GLY A 31 -30.11 -24.13 6.50
CA GLY A 31 -31.47 -24.53 6.11
C GLY A 31 -32.36 -23.42 5.60
N GLY A 32 -33.01 -23.71 4.48
CA GLY A 32 -33.88 -22.83 3.73
C GLY A 32 -33.19 -22.44 2.43
N GLU A 33 -33.29 -23.31 1.44
CA GLU A 33 -33.35 -22.87 0.06
C GLU A 33 -34.67 -22.11 -0.05
N ASP A 34 -34.62 -20.81 -0.36
CA ASP A 34 -35.84 -20.09 -0.70
C ASP A 34 -36.43 -20.71 -1.99
N ASP A 35 -37.70 -20.44 -2.29
CA ASP A 35 -38.37 -20.88 -3.52
C ASP A 35 -37.64 -20.46 -4.82
N ASP A 36 -36.65 -19.56 -4.71
CA ASP A 36 -35.78 -19.06 -5.78
C ASP A 36 -34.42 -19.79 -5.90
N GLY A 37 -34.14 -20.83 -5.10
CA GLY A 37 -32.92 -21.66 -5.22
C GLY A 37 -31.62 -21.05 -4.66
N GLU A 38 -31.69 -19.89 -4.02
CA GLU A 38 -30.50 -19.24 -3.43
C GLU A 38 -30.28 -19.67 -1.96
N VAL A 39 -29.10 -20.24 -1.68
CA VAL A 39 -28.72 -20.67 -0.34
C VAL A 39 -28.47 -19.45 0.56
N HIS A 40 -29.31 -19.26 1.59
CA HIS A 40 -29.10 -18.23 2.61
C HIS A 40 -27.77 -18.44 3.35
N ARG A 41 -26.79 -17.58 3.04
CA ARG A 41 -25.50 -17.59 3.73
C ARG A 41 -25.70 -17.28 5.22
N SER A 42 -24.97 -18.02 6.06
CA SER A 42 -25.06 -17.89 7.51
C SER A 42 -24.93 -16.44 7.97
N LYS A 43 -25.78 -15.99 8.91
CA LYS A 43 -25.62 -14.65 9.50
C LYS A 43 -24.28 -14.50 10.22
N ILE A 44 -23.67 -15.60 10.66
CA ILE A 44 -22.26 -15.61 11.11
C ILE A 44 -21.36 -15.19 9.96
N SER A 45 -21.46 -15.75 8.75
CA SER A 45 -20.65 -15.31 7.60
C SER A 45 -20.93 -13.86 7.17
N GLN A 46 -22.12 -13.31 7.46
CA GLN A 46 -22.43 -11.90 7.25
C GLN A 46 -21.84 -10.99 8.35
N MET A 47 -21.90 -11.42 9.62
CA MET A 47 -21.39 -10.67 10.77
C MET A 47 -19.87 -10.79 10.96
N LEU A 48 -19.27 -11.93 10.60
CA LEU A 48 -17.82 -12.10 10.56
C LEU A 48 -17.17 -11.30 9.44
N GLY A 49 -17.96 -10.59 8.64
CA GLY A 49 -17.45 -9.86 7.50
C GLY A 49 -17.01 -10.85 6.44
N ASN A 50 -17.47 -10.62 5.23
CA ASN A 50 -16.89 -11.28 4.09
C ASN A 50 -15.52 -10.62 3.81
N GLU A 51 -14.53 -10.86 4.69
CA GLU A 51 -13.13 -10.41 4.60
C GLU A 51 -12.50 -10.83 3.28
N ILE A 52 -12.97 -11.95 2.69
CA ILE A 52 -12.45 -12.49 1.44
C ILE A 52 -12.82 -11.62 0.21
N LYS A 53 -13.89 -10.80 0.24
CA LYS A 53 -14.09 -9.75 -0.79
C LYS A 53 -13.42 -8.41 -0.43
N PHE A 54 -12.81 -8.29 0.74
CA PHE A 54 -11.90 -7.20 1.11
C PHE A 54 -10.42 -7.55 0.90
N ALA A 55 -10.12 -8.71 0.29
CA ALA A 55 -8.95 -8.83 -0.57
C ALA A 55 -9.15 -7.87 -1.76
N VAL A 56 -9.01 -6.56 -1.47
CA VAL A 56 -9.09 -5.47 -2.43
C VAL A 56 -8.09 -5.83 -3.50
N ARG A 57 -8.61 -6.25 -4.67
CA ARG A 57 -7.82 -6.57 -5.85
C ARG A 57 -6.81 -5.47 -6.04
N GLU A 58 -5.55 -5.78 -5.71
CA GLU A 58 -4.45 -4.85 -5.84
C GLU A 58 -4.45 -4.32 -7.28
N PRO A 59 -4.14 -3.03 -7.49
CA PRO A 59 -4.01 -2.52 -8.85
C PRO A 59 -2.99 -3.38 -9.59
N ILE A 60 -3.41 -3.90 -10.76
CA ILE A 60 -2.57 -4.73 -11.61
C ILE A 60 -1.33 -3.90 -11.94
N GLY A 61 -0.15 -4.40 -11.55
CA GLY A 61 1.14 -3.72 -11.79
C GLY A 61 1.72 -2.95 -10.61
N LEU A 62 1.03 -2.78 -9.49
CA LEU A 62 1.60 -2.07 -8.32
C LEU A 62 2.83 -2.78 -7.75
N ARG A 63 2.75 -4.10 -7.57
CA ARG A 63 3.89 -4.89 -7.08
C ARG A 63 5.06 -4.86 -8.05
N LEU A 64 4.76 -4.87 -9.35
CA LEU A 64 5.79 -4.74 -10.38
C LEU A 64 6.46 -3.37 -10.31
N TRP A 65 5.70 -2.30 -10.08
CA TRP A 65 6.25 -0.96 -9.90
C TRP A 65 7.17 -0.89 -8.68
N ILE A 66 6.72 -1.34 -7.51
CA ILE A 66 7.55 -1.35 -6.28
C ILE A 66 8.82 -2.18 -6.51
N PHE A 67 8.73 -3.29 -7.25
CA PHE A 67 9.88 -4.13 -7.57
C PHE A 67 10.87 -3.41 -8.48
N VAL A 68 10.39 -2.79 -9.56
CA VAL A 68 11.23 -2.00 -10.47
C VAL A 68 11.89 -0.85 -9.72
N SER A 69 11.14 -0.10 -8.90
CA SER A 69 11.68 0.96 -8.07
C SER A 69 12.73 0.44 -7.09
N ALA A 70 12.47 -0.65 -6.37
CA ALA A 70 13.43 -1.25 -5.44
C ALA A 70 14.75 -1.63 -6.13
N VAL A 71 14.68 -2.23 -7.32
CA VAL A 71 15.86 -2.59 -8.11
C VAL A 71 16.62 -1.34 -8.56
N LEU A 72 15.92 -0.31 -9.06
CA LEU A 72 16.54 0.95 -9.49
C LEU A 72 17.23 1.67 -8.33
N PHE A 73 16.57 1.77 -7.17
CA PHE A 73 17.15 2.36 -5.95
C PHE A 73 18.36 1.57 -5.44
N THR A 74 18.33 0.23 -5.50
CA THR A 74 19.49 -0.60 -5.14
C THR A 74 20.65 -0.35 -6.10
N ALA A 75 20.38 -0.32 -7.41
CA ALA A 75 21.41 -0.13 -8.43
C ALA A 75 22.08 1.26 -8.32
N THR A 76 21.29 2.32 -8.14
CA THR A 76 21.82 3.68 -7.95
C THR A 76 22.60 3.82 -6.65
N ALA A 77 22.13 3.21 -5.55
CA ALA A 77 22.85 3.18 -4.28
C ALA A 77 24.22 2.49 -4.39
N LEU A 78 24.26 1.31 -5.01
CA LEU A 78 25.51 0.57 -5.21
C LEU A 78 26.49 1.31 -6.11
N ALA A 79 25.99 1.91 -7.20
CA ALA A 79 26.81 2.71 -8.10
C ALA A 79 27.39 3.95 -7.38
N ALA A 80 26.60 4.62 -6.53
CA ALA A 80 27.04 5.78 -5.74
C ALA A 80 28.08 5.42 -4.67
N LEU A 81 28.01 4.21 -4.11
CA LEU A 81 28.99 3.71 -3.14
C LEU A 81 30.30 3.26 -3.81
N ALA A 82 30.21 2.48 -4.89
CA ALA A 82 31.36 1.91 -5.58
C ALA A 82 32.14 2.95 -6.41
N PHE A 83 31.43 3.78 -7.18
CA PHE A 83 32.04 4.69 -8.15
C PHE A 83 31.45 6.11 -8.09
N PRO A 84 31.64 6.85 -6.97
CA PRO A 84 31.02 8.17 -6.77
C PRO A 84 31.44 9.21 -7.82
N SER A 85 32.69 9.16 -8.30
CA SER A 85 33.21 10.14 -9.26
C SER A 85 32.60 9.99 -10.66
N GLN A 86 32.35 8.76 -11.11
CA GLN A 86 31.85 8.50 -12.46
C GLN A 86 30.38 8.91 -12.60
N LEU A 87 29.55 8.62 -11.60
CA LEU A 87 28.14 9.01 -11.62
C LEU A 87 27.96 10.52 -11.65
N TYR A 88 28.66 11.23 -10.76
CA TYR A 88 28.43 12.66 -10.61
C TYR A 88 29.01 13.46 -11.79
N GLN A 89 30.14 13.01 -12.34
CA GLN A 89 30.69 13.58 -13.59
C GLN A 89 29.77 13.33 -14.79
N MET A 90 29.17 12.14 -14.90
CA MET A 90 28.24 11.83 -16.00
C MET A 90 26.97 12.69 -15.95
N VAL A 91 26.47 12.99 -14.76
CA VAL A 91 25.17 13.66 -14.59
C VAL A 91 25.30 15.18 -14.56
N PHE A 92 26.26 15.71 -13.79
CA PHE A 92 26.36 17.14 -13.51
C PHE A 92 27.64 17.78 -14.06
N GLU A 93 28.56 17.00 -14.67
CA GLU A 93 29.86 17.45 -15.17
C GLU A 93 30.71 18.23 -14.13
N LEU A 94 30.33 18.13 -12.85
CA LEU A 94 30.89 18.89 -11.75
C LEU A 94 31.65 17.94 -10.82
N SER A 95 32.58 18.48 -10.03
CA SER A 95 33.33 17.70 -9.03
C SER A 95 32.92 18.11 -7.62
N THR A 96 32.10 17.30 -6.95
CA THR A 96 31.77 17.46 -5.52
C THR A 96 32.61 16.57 -4.62
N THR A 97 32.49 16.76 -3.31
CA THR A 97 33.17 15.94 -2.31
C THR A 97 32.68 14.49 -2.36
N ARG A 98 33.62 13.54 -2.51
CA ARG A 98 33.32 12.09 -2.63
C ARG A 98 32.54 11.52 -1.43
N ILE A 99 32.66 12.14 -0.27
CA ILE A 99 31.99 11.75 0.97
C ILE A 99 30.48 12.02 0.89
N SER A 100 30.06 13.17 0.36
CA SER A 100 28.63 13.52 0.22
C SER A 100 27.90 12.54 -0.70
N ILE A 101 28.52 12.17 -1.82
CA ILE A 101 27.94 11.22 -2.78
C ILE A 101 27.78 9.83 -2.15
N ARG A 102 28.75 9.37 -1.35
CA ARG A 102 28.67 8.09 -0.65
C ARG A 102 27.61 8.07 0.45
N LEU A 103 27.47 9.16 1.20
CA LEU A 103 26.42 9.30 2.20
C LEU A 103 25.03 9.27 1.55
N TYR A 104 24.88 9.95 0.40
CA TYR A 104 23.67 9.87 -0.40
C TYR A 104 23.38 8.44 -0.88
N GLY A 105 24.40 7.72 -1.38
CA GLY A 105 24.27 6.31 -1.75
C GLY A 105 23.86 5.41 -0.57
N GLY A 106 24.38 5.66 0.63
CA GLY A 106 23.98 4.95 1.85
C GLY A 106 22.53 5.21 2.25
N ALA A 107 22.05 6.45 2.13
CA ALA A 107 20.66 6.80 2.37
C ALA A 107 19.72 6.18 1.32
N LEU A 108 20.15 6.11 0.06
CA LEU A 108 19.39 5.41 -0.98
C LEU A 108 19.29 3.91 -0.72
N LEU A 109 20.36 3.29 -0.21
CA LEU A 109 20.36 1.88 0.16
C LEU A 109 19.34 1.60 1.27
N SER A 110 19.27 2.45 2.30
CA SER A 110 18.29 2.27 3.39
C SER A 110 16.85 2.39 2.90
N ILE A 111 16.54 3.35 2.03
CA ILE A 111 15.23 3.47 1.38
C ILE A 111 14.93 2.23 0.52
N SER A 112 15.93 1.73 -0.21
CA SER A 112 15.77 0.53 -1.03
C SER A 112 15.43 -0.71 -0.20
N LEU A 113 16.02 -0.88 0.98
CA LEU A 113 15.68 -2.00 1.87
C LEU A 113 14.23 -1.92 2.36
N ILE A 114 13.72 -0.71 2.61
CA ILE A 114 12.32 -0.49 2.97
C ILE A 114 11.41 -0.90 1.80
N LEU A 115 11.76 -0.56 0.55
CA LEU A 115 11.02 -0.96 -0.65
C LEU A 115 11.02 -2.48 -0.85
N TRP A 116 12.14 -3.16 -0.61
CA TRP A 116 12.22 -4.62 -0.65
C TRP A 116 11.29 -5.28 0.38
N ASN A 117 11.18 -4.72 1.59
CA ASN A 117 10.22 -5.20 2.59
C ASN A 117 8.77 -4.90 2.18
N GLY A 118 8.52 -3.80 1.49
CA GLY A 118 7.21 -3.44 0.95
C GLY A 118 6.65 -4.43 -0.07
N LEU A 119 7.49 -5.24 -0.73
CA LEU A 119 7.05 -6.28 -1.67
C LEU A 119 6.41 -7.49 -1.00
N TYR A 120 6.87 -7.83 0.21
CA TYR A 120 6.43 -9.02 0.94
C TYR A 120 5.16 -8.77 1.76
N THR A 121 4.85 -7.51 2.08
CA THR A 121 3.65 -7.18 2.86
C THR A 121 2.41 -7.08 1.98
N ALA A 122 1.28 -7.54 2.51
CA ALA A 122 -0.04 -7.38 1.89
C ALA A 122 -0.85 -6.23 2.52
N GLU A 123 -0.30 -5.57 3.55
CA GLU A 123 -1.00 -4.50 4.24
C GLU A 123 -1.03 -3.21 3.41
N LYS A 124 -2.25 -2.78 3.05
CA LYS A 124 -2.49 -1.56 2.28
C LYS A 124 -1.85 -0.32 2.89
N VAL A 125 -1.86 -0.22 4.22
CA VAL A 125 -1.29 0.92 4.95
C VAL A 125 0.21 0.99 4.73
N ILE A 126 0.92 -0.13 4.88
CA ILE A 126 2.38 -0.18 4.68
C ILE A 126 2.71 0.19 3.23
N ILE A 127 2.01 -0.38 2.26
CA ILE A 127 2.20 -0.07 0.83
C ILE A 127 1.97 1.43 0.55
N GLN A 128 0.95 2.03 1.16
CA GLN A 128 0.67 3.46 0.99
C GLN A 128 1.78 4.33 1.58
N TRP A 129 2.30 3.98 2.76
CA TRP A 129 3.42 4.71 3.36
C TRP A 129 4.71 4.54 2.56
N THR A 130 5.00 3.35 2.02
CA THR A 130 6.19 3.15 1.18
C THR A 130 6.12 3.96 -0.12
N LEU A 131 4.95 3.99 -0.78
CA LEU A 131 4.76 4.84 -1.96
C LEU A 131 4.85 6.34 -1.62
N LEU A 132 4.39 6.74 -0.43
CA LEU A 132 4.50 8.13 0.02
C LEU A 132 5.96 8.52 0.26
N THR A 133 6.76 7.64 0.88
CA THR A 133 8.20 7.86 1.07
C THR A 133 8.91 7.99 -0.28
N GLU A 134 8.60 7.11 -1.23
CA GLU A 134 9.14 7.18 -2.60
C GLU A 134 8.76 8.48 -3.32
N ALA A 135 7.49 8.87 -3.26
CA ALA A 135 7.01 10.12 -3.88
C ALA A 135 7.66 11.36 -3.24
N CYS A 136 7.82 11.36 -1.91
CA CYS A 136 8.50 12.44 -1.20
C CYS A 136 9.95 12.55 -1.61
N TYR A 137 10.66 11.41 -1.69
CA TYR A 137 12.04 11.38 -2.15
C TYR A 137 12.18 11.92 -3.58
N LEU A 138 11.37 11.43 -4.52
CA LEU A 138 11.40 11.90 -5.92
C LEU A 138 11.03 13.38 -6.03
N GLY A 139 10.09 13.86 -5.21
CA GLY A 139 9.69 15.27 -5.19
C GLY A 139 10.79 16.19 -4.69
N VAL A 140 11.48 15.80 -3.60
CA VAL A 140 12.64 16.54 -3.08
C VAL A 140 13.78 16.51 -4.09
N GLN A 141 14.07 15.34 -4.67
CA GLN A 141 15.12 15.18 -5.69
C GLN A 141 14.86 16.07 -6.91
N PHE A 142 13.64 16.08 -7.42
CA PHE A 142 13.22 16.91 -8.54
C PHE A 142 13.36 18.42 -8.22
N LEU A 143 12.94 18.84 -7.03
CA LEU A 143 13.03 20.24 -6.60
C LEU A 143 14.49 20.69 -6.47
N VAL A 144 15.30 19.92 -5.72
CA VAL A 144 16.72 20.22 -5.52
C VAL A 144 17.46 20.30 -6.85
N THR A 145 17.24 19.32 -7.72
CA THR A 145 17.86 19.29 -9.05
C THR A 145 17.42 20.51 -9.86
N SER A 146 16.12 20.83 -9.89
CA SER A 146 15.61 21.99 -10.62
C SER A 146 16.23 23.31 -10.16
N VAL A 147 16.33 23.53 -8.84
CA VAL A 147 16.96 24.73 -8.28
C VAL A 147 18.44 24.79 -8.65
N SER A 148 19.16 23.67 -8.53
CA SER A 148 20.58 23.61 -8.91
C SER A 148 20.83 23.88 -10.39
N LEU A 149 19.96 23.42 -11.30
CA LEU A 149 20.09 23.74 -12.73
C LEU A 149 19.83 25.23 -13.01
N LEU A 150 18.88 25.85 -12.29
CA LEU A 150 18.61 27.28 -12.41
C LEU A 150 19.81 28.11 -11.94
N GLU A 151 20.48 27.71 -10.85
CA GLU A 151 21.67 28.39 -10.34
C GLU A 151 22.89 28.23 -11.27
N MET A 152 23.06 27.05 -11.88
CA MET A 152 24.21 26.77 -12.75
C MET A 152 24.06 27.37 -14.16
N GLY A 153 22.84 27.75 -14.59
CA GLY A 153 22.57 28.39 -15.87
C GLY A 153 22.96 27.57 -17.11
N THR A 154 23.37 26.31 -16.92
CA THR A 154 23.86 25.39 -17.96
C THR A 154 23.07 24.08 -17.85
N LEU A 155 22.39 23.72 -18.93
CA LEU A 155 21.63 22.47 -19.01
C LEU A 155 22.54 21.37 -19.56
N SER A 156 23.25 20.64 -18.69
CA SER A 156 23.90 19.40 -19.11
C SER A 156 22.83 18.39 -19.54
N ASN A 157 23.08 17.68 -20.63
CA ASN A 157 22.16 16.67 -21.17
C ASN A 157 21.84 15.59 -20.12
N GLY A 158 22.81 15.23 -19.28
CA GLY A 158 22.62 14.25 -18.20
C GLY A 158 21.64 14.74 -17.14
N ALA A 159 21.79 16.00 -16.71
CA ALA A 159 20.91 16.63 -15.74
C ALA A 159 19.48 16.80 -16.26
N ALA A 160 19.31 17.14 -17.54
CA ALA A 160 18.00 17.23 -18.19
C ALA A 160 17.30 15.86 -18.29
N LEU A 161 18.03 14.81 -18.65
CA LEU A 161 17.50 13.44 -18.67
C LEU A 161 17.09 12.96 -17.27
N LEU A 162 17.88 13.28 -16.25
CA LEU A 162 17.57 12.94 -14.86
C LEU A 162 16.28 13.63 -14.39
N LEU A 163 16.11 14.92 -14.67
CA LEU A 163 14.86 15.64 -14.36
C LEU A 163 13.65 15.04 -15.07
N LEU A 164 13.79 14.69 -16.35
CA LEU A 164 12.71 14.07 -17.11
C LEU A 164 12.34 12.71 -16.53
N SER A 165 13.33 11.87 -16.19
CA SER A 165 13.08 10.59 -15.54
C SER A 165 12.39 10.80 -14.20
N ASP A 166 12.89 11.68 -13.35
CA ASP A 166 12.34 11.93 -12.00
C ASP A 166 10.87 12.38 -12.08
N ALA A 167 10.55 13.27 -13.03
CA ALA A 167 9.17 13.70 -13.26
C ALA A 167 8.26 12.52 -13.67
N VAL A 168 8.73 11.65 -14.57
CA VAL A 168 7.97 10.46 -15.00
C VAL A 168 7.76 9.49 -13.83
N PHE A 169 8.83 9.17 -13.08
CA PHE A 169 8.74 8.29 -11.90
C PHE A 169 7.79 8.87 -10.85
N LEU A 170 7.85 10.18 -10.59
CA LEU A 170 6.96 10.86 -9.64
C LEU A 170 5.50 10.81 -10.08
N ILE A 171 5.20 11.06 -11.35
CA ILE A 171 3.83 10.98 -11.88
C ILE A 171 3.29 9.56 -11.74
N ILE A 172 4.09 8.54 -12.06
CA ILE A 172 3.68 7.14 -11.94
C ILE A 172 3.41 6.79 -10.47
N THR A 173 4.32 7.13 -9.54
CA THR A 173 4.14 6.87 -8.12
C THR A 173 2.92 7.59 -7.54
N LEU A 174 2.69 8.86 -7.91
CA LEU A 174 1.49 9.59 -7.51
C LEU A 174 0.20 9.00 -8.10
N SER A 175 0.25 8.48 -9.33
CA SER A 175 -0.89 7.83 -9.95
C SER A 175 -1.31 6.57 -9.18
N TYR A 176 -0.33 5.73 -8.78
CA TYR A 176 -0.57 4.55 -7.97
C TYR A 176 -1.02 4.90 -6.54
N TYR A 177 -0.40 5.91 -5.91
CA TYR A 177 -0.83 6.41 -4.61
C TYR A 177 -2.28 6.91 -4.65
N GLY A 178 -2.64 7.69 -5.67
CA GLY A 178 -3.99 8.19 -5.88
C GLY A 178 -5.02 7.06 -6.09
N GLN A 179 -4.68 6.03 -6.86
CA GLN A 179 -5.55 4.86 -7.07
C GLN A 179 -5.82 4.10 -5.76
N ILE A 180 -4.80 3.93 -4.92
CA ILE A 180 -4.90 3.25 -3.61
C ILE A 180 -5.75 4.09 -2.63
N SER A 181 -5.51 5.40 -2.60
CA SER A 181 -6.18 6.35 -1.70
C SER A 181 -7.66 6.56 -2.04
N ARG A 182 -8.00 6.69 -3.33
CA ARG A 182 -9.40 6.82 -3.78
C ARG A 182 -10.28 5.63 -3.40
N ARG A 183 -9.71 4.43 -3.32
CA ARG A 183 -10.45 3.22 -2.91
C ARG A 183 -10.75 3.14 -1.40
N THR A 184 -10.13 3.97 -0.56
CA THR A 184 -10.42 4.02 0.89
C THR A 184 -11.63 4.89 1.21
N LYS A 185 -12.04 5.80 0.31
CA LYS A 185 -13.31 6.53 0.43
C LYS A 185 -14.47 5.64 -0.01
N LYS A 186 -14.94 4.77 0.88
CA LYS A 186 -16.35 4.41 0.92
C LYS A 186 -16.92 4.93 2.25
N ILE A 187 -17.97 5.74 2.08
CA ILE A 187 -18.87 6.31 3.09
C ILE A 187 -19.39 5.21 4.01
#